data_AF-A0A1Y4L4M7-F1
#
_entry.id   AF-A0A1Y4L4M7-F1
#
_cell.length_a   1.000
_cell.length_b   1.000
_cell.length_c   1.000
_cell.angle_alpha   90.00
_cell.angle_beta   90.00
_cell.angle_gamma   90.00
#
_symmetry.space_group_name_H-M   'P 1'
#
loop_
_entity.id
_entity.type
_entity.pdbx_description
1 polymer ?
#
loop_
_entity_poly.entity_id
_entity_poly.type
_entity_poly.pdbx_seq_one_letter_code
_entity_poly.pdbx_strand_id
1 'polypeptide(L)'
;MPDKTFVSCPHCGSQLHPDASFCPYCARTVNERQELSPPALSWRRALRRALPILAVLLLLAAAGTGWYLSTRPQVYDDGGTGEVIYTDEDGTYQILLGWRNTPYEPAPVITQTAEQDEEYTFPVCLFIHHKDTGANAGGIFLRKVASVTAEFDTPDDPSGYIAYDPPAYDDYAPDAALTSFTHFLGRENSARGTWTITMDNGDVILLHQTLNVDLIETVDIYPEDAPMDTIEDLQTLVDSIEDQVGDHDVVNLHLPAVTYEGGLSITGRPVNLYGNTEGEGRTVFTGSVQVNPKINNGVNYLYDLDLWGAETGWASPPPSGPGPSAAPSPAGAPP
;
A
#
# COMPACT_ATOMS: atom_id res chain seq x y z
N MET A 1 44.03 52.27 -84.50
CA MET A 1 42.99 51.24 -84.66
C MET A 1 43.16 50.29 -83.48
N PRO A 2 42.36 50.44 -82.40
CA PRO A 2 40.93 50.70 -82.35
C PRO A 2 40.58 52.17 -82.60
N ASP A 3 39.34 52.37 -83.04
CA ASP A 3 38.71 53.66 -83.27
C ASP A 3 38.47 54.34 -81.90
N LYS A 4 39.10 55.48 -81.66
CA LYS A 4 38.92 56.23 -80.42
C LYS A 4 37.62 56.99 -80.55
N THR A 5 36.53 56.43 -80.05
CA THR A 5 35.25 57.13 -79.90
C THR A 5 35.43 58.24 -78.86
N PHE A 6 35.80 59.43 -79.33
CA PHE A 6 35.84 60.64 -78.53
C PHE A 6 34.41 61.12 -78.24
N VAL A 7 34.15 61.49 -76.99
CA VAL A 7 32.86 62.02 -76.55
C VAL A 7 32.99 63.53 -76.42
N SER A 8 31.99 64.27 -76.90
CA SER A 8 32.01 65.74 -76.83
C SER A 8 31.56 66.21 -75.45
N CYS A 9 32.26 67.19 -74.89
CA CYS A 9 31.87 67.81 -73.62
C CYS A 9 30.49 68.50 -73.76
N PRO A 10 29.52 68.21 -72.88
CA PRO A 10 28.17 68.80 -72.97
C PRO A 10 28.14 70.31 -72.65
N HIS A 11 29.22 70.88 -72.10
CA HIS A 11 29.26 72.30 -71.70
C HIS A 11 29.98 73.20 -72.71
N CYS A 12 31.03 72.72 -73.38
CA CYS A 12 31.82 73.52 -74.31
C CYS A 12 32.09 72.87 -75.67
N GLY A 13 31.65 71.63 -75.88
CA GLY A 13 31.79 70.92 -77.16
C GLY A 13 33.19 70.38 -77.48
N SER A 14 34.20 70.57 -76.62
CA SER A 14 35.54 70.01 -76.84
C SER A 14 35.53 68.48 -76.82
N GLN A 15 36.30 67.82 -77.69
CA GLN A 15 36.44 66.36 -77.70
C GLN A 15 37.24 65.87 -76.49
N LEU A 16 36.67 64.90 -75.78
CA LEU A 16 37.25 64.29 -74.58
C LEU A 16 37.38 62.78 -74.75
N HIS A 17 38.29 62.21 -73.97
CA HIS A 17 38.38 60.76 -73.83
C HIS A 17 37.08 60.23 -73.21
N PRO A 18 36.56 59.06 -73.63
CA PRO A 18 35.27 58.53 -73.15
C PRO A 18 35.18 58.38 -71.62
N ASP A 19 36.29 58.12 -70.94
CA ASP A 19 36.34 58.00 -69.47
C ASP A 19 36.68 59.30 -68.73
N ALA A 20 36.75 60.45 -69.42
CA ALA A 20 37.11 61.72 -68.80
C ALA A 20 35.98 62.24 -67.90
N SER A 21 36.21 62.24 -66.58
CA SER A 21 35.24 62.73 -65.59
C SER A 21 35.19 64.26 -65.48
N PHE A 22 36.19 64.94 -66.07
CA PHE A 22 36.38 66.40 -66.00
C PHE A 22 36.91 66.95 -67.33
N CYS A 23 36.40 68.11 -67.76
CA CYS A 23 36.84 68.77 -68.98
C CYS A 23 37.96 69.78 -68.67
N PRO A 24 39.19 69.59 -69.18
CA PRO A 24 40.30 70.53 -68.96
C PRO A 24 40.12 71.86 -69.71
N TYR A 25 39.27 71.93 -70.74
CA TYR A 25 39.09 73.13 -71.56
C TYR A 25 38.10 74.14 -70.97
N CYS A 26 37.05 73.69 -70.31
CA CYS A 26 36.09 74.57 -69.63
C CYS A 26 36.10 74.45 -68.11
N ALA A 27 37.00 73.63 -67.57
CA ALA A 27 37.17 73.35 -66.15
C ALA A 27 35.86 72.91 -65.43
N ARG A 28 34.96 72.22 -66.15
CA ARG A 28 33.71 71.67 -65.59
C ARG A 28 33.73 70.14 -65.57
N THR A 29 33.12 69.57 -64.54
CA THR A 29 32.89 68.12 -64.42
C THR A 29 31.95 67.65 -65.52
N VAL A 30 32.28 66.53 -66.17
CA VAL A 30 31.53 66.01 -67.33
C VAL A 30 30.63 64.85 -66.93
N ASN A 31 31.04 64.06 -65.94
CA ASN A 31 30.19 63.05 -65.31
C ASN A 31 29.78 63.54 -63.92
N GLU A 32 28.48 63.54 -63.67
CA GLU A 32 27.93 63.79 -62.35
C GLU A 32 28.23 62.56 -61.47
N ARG A 33 28.96 62.78 -60.37
CA ARG A 33 29.31 61.72 -59.43
C ARG A 33 28.04 61.31 -58.68
N GLN A 34 27.48 60.15 -59.01
CA GLN A 34 26.37 59.59 -58.26
C GLN A 34 26.89 59.11 -56.90
N GLU A 35 26.54 59.80 -55.82
CA GLU A 35 26.84 59.34 -54.47
C GLU A 35 26.04 58.07 -54.17
N LEU A 36 26.74 56.93 -54.10
CA LEU A 36 26.15 55.69 -53.58
C LEU A 36 25.90 55.87 -52.08
N SER A 37 24.68 56.25 -51.73
CA SER A 37 24.22 56.27 -50.34
C SER A 37 24.20 54.83 -49.80
N PRO A 38 24.87 54.52 -48.67
CA PRO A 38 24.82 53.18 -48.09
C PRO A 38 23.36 52.84 -47.72
N PRO A 39 22.91 51.58 -47.89
CA PRO A 39 21.54 51.21 -47.58
C PRO A 39 21.26 51.54 -46.11
N ALA A 40 20.17 52.28 -45.87
CA ALA A 40 19.84 52.75 -44.53
C ALA A 40 19.79 51.56 -43.56
N LEU A 41 20.61 51.60 -42.51
CA LEU A 41 20.64 50.63 -41.40
C LEU A 41 19.36 50.69 -40.53
N SER A 42 18.24 51.15 -41.08
CA SER A 42 16.95 51.28 -40.41
C SER A 42 16.42 49.91 -39.97
N TRP A 43 16.62 48.87 -40.77
CA TRP A 43 16.22 47.50 -40.43
C TRP A 43 16.95 46.98 -39.17
N ARG A 44 18.25 47.28 -38.99
CA ARG A 44 18.99 46.91 -37.77
C ARG A 44 18.57 47.70 -36.52
N ARG A 45 17.97 48.89 -36.70
CA ARG A 45 17.37 49.67 -35.60
C ARG A 45 15.97 49.15 -35.26
N ALA A 46 15.19 48.78 -36.27
CA ALA A 46 13.90 48.13 -36.09
C ALA A 46 14.05 46.76 -35.39
N LEU A 47 15.01 45.93 -35.83
CA LEU A 47 15.31 44.64 -35.20
C LEU A 47 15.72 44.82 -33.72
N ARG A 48 16.59 45.79 -33.43
CA ARG A 48 17.02 46.10 -32.05
C ARG A 48 15.89 46.60 -31.16
N ARG A 49 14.85 47.23 -31.72
CA ARG A 49 13.66 47.66 -30.97
C ARG A 49 12.61 46.55 -30.83
N ALA A 50 12.53 45.63 -31.79
CA ALA A 50 11.61 44.50 -31.76
C ALA A 50 12.09 43.37 -30.84
N LEU A 51 13.40 43.14 -30.75
CA LEU A 51 14.02 42.11 -29.89
C LEU A 51 13.58 42.16 -28.42
N PRO A 52 13.64 43.30 -27.70
CA PRO A 52 13.19 43.35 -26.30
C PRO A 52 11.68 43.12 -26.17
N ILE A 53 10.86 43.57 -27.14
CA ILE A 53 9.41 43.33 -27.13
C ILE A 53 9.12 41.84 -27.31
N LEU A 54 9.79 41.19 -28.26
CA LEU A 54 9.68 39.74 -28.46
C LEU A 54 10.13 38.96 -27.21
N ALA A 55 11.23 39.38 -26.57
CA ALA A 55 11.71 38.76 -25.34
C ALA A 55 10.70 38.88 -24.20
N VAL A 56 10.08 40.06 -24.01
CA VAL A 56 9.02 40.25 -23.00
C VAL A 56 7.79 39.41 -23.33
N LEU A 57 7.37 39.34 -24.58
CA LEU A 57 6.25 38.49 -25.00
C LEU A 57 6.53 37.00 -24.75
N LEU A 58 7.75 36.53 -25.03
CA LEU A 58 8.16 35.17 -24.74
C LEU A 58 8.19 34.88 -23.24
N LEU A 59 8.63 35.83 -22.41
CA LEU A 59 8.60 35.69 -20.95
C LEU A 59 7.16 35.65 -20.42
N LEU A 60 6.27 36.50 -20.93
CA LEU A 60 4.84 36.47 -20.57
C LEU A 60 4.16 35.18 -21.03
N ALA A 61 4.47 34.71 -22.24
CA ALA A 61 3.97 33.45 -22.74
C ALA A 61 4.49 32.27 -21.90
N ALA A 62 5.77 32.26 -21.53
CA ALA A 62 6.35 31.23 -20.67
C ALA A 62 5.76 31.25 -19.26
N ALA A 63 5.58 32.44 -18.67
CA ALA A 63 4.94 32.60 -17.37
C ALA A 63 3.46 32.18 -17.40
N GLY A 64 2.72 32.60 -18.43
CA GLY A 64 1.33 32.21 -18.63
C GLY A 64 1.18 30.71 -18.87
N THR A 65 2.09 30.10 -19.63
CA THR A 65 2.12 28.64 -19.86
C THR A 65 2.48 27.90 -18.57
N GLY A 66 3.46 28.38 -17.82
CA GLY A 66 3.84 27.80 -16.53
C GLY A 66 2.71 27.87 -15.51
N TRP A 67 2.04 29.02 -15.41
CA TRP A 67 0.86 29.17 -14.57
C TRP A 67 -0.28 28.26 -15.00
N TYR A 68 -0.60 28.24 -16.31
CA TYR A 68 -1.64 27.38 -16.84
C TYR A 68 -1.38 25.89 -16.57
N LEU A 69 -0.14 25.42 -16.77
CA LEU A 69 0.25 24.05 -16.46
C LEU A 69 0.19 23.76 -14.95
N SER A 70 0.52 24.73 -14.10
CA SER A 70 0.44 24.57 -12.64
C SER A 70 -1.00 24.49 -12.12
N THR A 71 -1.97 25.02 -12.86
CA THR A 71 -3.40 24.97 -12.50
C THR A 71 -4.14 23.80 -13.13
N ARG A 72 -3.44 22.94 -13.90
CA ARG A 72 -4.08 21.76 -14.48
C ARG A 72 -4.21 20.67 -13.42
N PRO A 73 -5.36 19.97 -13.39
CA PRO A 73 -5.51 18.74 -12.63
C PRO A 73 -4.34 17.77 -12.85
N GLN A 74 -3.84 17.21 -11.75
CA GLN A 74 -2.76 16.22 -11.76
C GLN A 74 -3.24 14.87 -11.25
N VAL A 75 -2.56 13.81 -11.68
CA VAL A 75 -2.75 12.46 -11.15
C VAL A 75 -1.57 12.14 -10.26
N TYR A 76 -1.85 11.82 -9.01
CA TYR A 76 -0.88 11.41 -8.00
C TYR A 76 -1.05 9.91 -7.79
N ASP A 77 -0.08 9.14 -8.27
CA ASP A 77 -0.07 7.68 -8.18
C ASP A 77 0.99 7.27 -7.14
N ASP A 78 0.62 6.40 -6.21
CA ASP A 78 1.51 5.88 -5.17
C ASP A 78 2.59 4.92 -5.68
N GLY A 79 2.52 4.51 -6.95
CA GLY A 79 3.44 3.54 -7.55
C GLY A 79 3.39 2.14 -6.90
N GLY A 80 2.33 1.80 -6.18
CA GLY A 80 2.19 0.56 -5.42
C GLY A 80 2.75 0.59 -3.99
N THR A 81 3.02 1.78 -3.44
CA THR A 81 3.54 1.91 -2.07
C THR A 81 2.45 1.97 -0.99
N GLY A 82 1.18 2.12 -1.39
CA GLY A 82 0.05 2.32 -0.49
C GLY A 82 -0.01 3.74 0.10
N GLU A 83 0.83 4.68 -0.36
CA GLU A 83 0.95 6.04 0.18
C GLU A 83 1.20 7.10 -0.91
N VAL A 84 0.52 8.24 -0.76
CA VAL A 84 0.82 9.48 -1.50
C VAL A 84 1.07 10.62 -0.53
N ILE A 85 2.08 11.44 -0.85
CA ILE A 85 2.25 12.77 -0.26
C ILE A 85 1.61 13.81 -1.18
N TYR A 86 0.52 14.41 -0.71
CA TYR A 86 -0.23 15.42 -1.46
C TYR A 86 -0.03 16.81 -0.84
N THR A 87 0.07 17.85 -1.67
CA THR A 87 0.25 19.23 -1.20
C THR A 87 -0.74 20.16 -1.89
N ASP A 88 -1.49 20.90 -1.08
CA ASP A 88 -2.39 21.96 -1.55
C ASP A 88 -2.15 23.28 -0.80
N GLU A 89 -3.08 24.23 -0.91
CA GLU A 89 -3.01 25.53 -0.25
C GLU A 89 -3.09 25.49 1.28
N ASP A 90 -3.70 24.44 1.85
CA ASP A 90 -3.86 24.26 3.30
C ASP A 90 -2.72 23.43 3.92
N GLY A 91 -1.87 22.82 3.10
CA GLY A 91 -0.62 22.21 3.53
C GLY A 91 -0.29 20.88 2.85
N THR A 92 0.62 20.14 3.50
CA THR A 92 1.09 18.83 3.03
C THR A 92 0.43 17.71 3.84
N TYR A 93 -0.10 16.72 3.14
CA TYR A 93 -0.79 15.56 3.70
C TYR A 93 -0.07 14.27 3.35
N GLN A 94 -0.05 13.34 4.29
CA GLN A 94 0.21 11.93 4.08
C GLN A 94 -1.15 11.23 3.93
N ILE A 95 -1.34 10.51 2.83
CA ILE A 95 -2.57 9.80 2.51
C ILE A 95 -2.18 8.34 2.26
N LEU A 96 -2.73 7.40 3.01
CA LEU A 96 -2.33 6.00 2.91
C LEU A 96 -3.48 5.01 3.16
N LEU A 97 -3.31 3.80 2.63
CA LEU A 97 -4.14 2.63 2.95
C LEU A 97 -3.42 1.75 3.96
N GLY A 98 -4.10 1.34 5.03
CA GLY A 98 -3.46 0.55 6.09
C GLY A 98 -4.44 -0.15 7.03
N TRP A 99 -3.86 -0.76 8.06
CA TRP A 99 -4.61 -1.40 9.15
C TRP A 99 -5.02 -0.39 10.21
N ARG A 100 -6.14 -0.66 10.88
CA ARG A 100 -6.66 0.17 11.97
C ARG A 100 -5.63 0.46 13.08
N ASN A 101 -4.79 -0.52 13.41
CA ASN A 101 -3.80 -0.44 14.47
C ASN A 101 -2.47 0.19 14.04
N THR A 102 -2.26 0.45 12.74
CA THR A 102 -1.04 1.04 12.20
C THR A 102 -1.37 2.26 11.31
N PRO A 103 -1.98 3.33 11.87
CA PRO A 103 -2.55 4.44 11.09
C PRO A 103 -1.50 5.29 10.33
N TYR A 104 -0.22 5.12 10.63
CA TYR A 104 0.89 5.85 10.01
C TYR A 104 1.73 5.00 9.07
N GLU A 105 1.42 3.70 8.95
CA GLU A 105 2.19 2.75 8.16
C GLU A 105 1.32 2.21 7.01
N PRO A 106 1.70 2.43 5.75
CA PRO A 106 0.96 1.87 4.63
C PRO A 106 1.07 0.35 4.59
N ALA A 107 -0.01 -0.30 4.18
CA ALA A 107 -0.05 -1.73 3.91
C ALA A 107 -0.22 -1.97 2.40
N PRO A 108 0.85 -1.85 1.58
CA PRO A 108 0.74 -2.04 0.12
C PRO A 108 0.41 -3.48 -0.28
N VAL A 109 0.71 -4.45 0.58
CA VAL A 109 0.37 -5.86 0.41
C VAL A 109 -0.28 -6.36 1.69
N ILE A 110 -1.45 -6.99 1.54
CA ILE A 110 -2.16 -7.69 2.60
C ILE A 110 -2.22 -9.16 2.20
N THR A 111 -1.86 -10.05 3.13
CA THR A 111 -2.11 -11.49 2.99
C THR A 111 -3.14 -11.88 4.02
N GLN A 112 -4.19 -12.58 3.57
CA GLN A 112 -5.20 -13.18 4.43
C GLN A 112 -5.19 -14.68 4.24
N THR A 113 -5.35 -15.41 5.33
CA THR A 113 -5.54 -16.86 5.31
C THR A 113 -7.02 -17.18 5.44
N ALA A 114 -7.52 -18.12 4.64
CA ALA A 114 -8.93 -18.47 4.65
C ALA A 114 -9.17 -19.98 4.48
N GLU A 115 -10.20 -20.48 5.15
CA GLU A 115 -10.74 -21.82 4.90
C GLU A 115 -11.35 -21.88 3.48
N GLN A 116 -11.19 -23.04 2.83
CA GLN A 116 -11.65 -23.22 1.45
C GLN A 116 -13.16 -23.02 1.31
N ASP A 117 -13.55 -22.21 0.31
CA ASP A 117 -14.93 -21.89 -0.07
C ASP A 117 -15.76 -21.17 1.02
N GLU A 118 -15.13 -20.68 2.09
CA GLU A 118 -15.77 -19.84 3.11
C GLU A 118 -15.65 -18.34 2.79
N GLU A 119 -16.59 -17.53 3.29
CA GLU A 119 -16.63 -16.08 3.06
C GLU A 119 -16.00 -15.31 4.22
N TYR A 120 -15.09 -14.40 3.88
CA TYR A 120 -14.35 -13.59 4.85
C TYR A 120 -14.52 -12.10 4.59
N THR A 121 -14.44 -11.33 5.66
CA THR A 121 -14.47 -9.86 5.59
C THR A 121 -13.42 -9.25 6.51
N PHE A 122 -12.76 -8.18 6.05
CA PHE A 122 -11.85 -7.39 6.88
C PHE A 122 -11.84 -5.92 6.44
N PRO A 123 -11.57 -4.98 7.35
CA PRO A 123 -11.57 -3.55 7.04
C PRO A 123 -10.22 -3.07 6.51
N VAL A 124 -10.25 -2.31 5.42
CA VAL A 124 -9.14 -1.48 4.92
C VAL A 124 -9.44 -0.02 5.24
N CYS A 125 -8.48 0.66 5.85
CA CYS A 125 -8.65 2.02 6.33
C CYS A 125 -7.85 3.01 5.48
N LEU A 126 -8.51 4.09 5.06
CA LEU A 126 -7.87 5.27 4.47
C LEU A 126 -7.53 6.25 5.59
N PHE A 127 -6.24 6.49 5.79
CA PHE A 127 -5.73 7.45 6.75
C PHE A 127 -5.22 8.71 6.06
N ILE A 128 -5.48 9.86 6.68
CA ILE A 128 -5.07 11.16 6.16
C ILE A 128 -4.54 11.98 7.33
N HIS A 129 -3.26 12.35 7.24
CA HIS A 129 -2.55 13.07 8.29
C HIS A 129 -1.86 14.31 7.72
N HIS A 130 -1.71 15.36 8.51
CA HIS A 130 -0.77 16.41 8.19
C HIS A 130 0.66 15.88 8.29
N LYS A 131 1.44 16.00 7.21
CA LYS A 131 2.79 15.39 7.14
C LYS A 131 3.74 15.89 8.23
N ASP A 132 3.68 17.18 8.56
CA ASP A 132 4.63 17.80 9.50
C ASP A 132 4.28 17.55 10.96
N THR A 133 2.99 17.35 11.29
CA THR A 133 2.52 17.24 12.68
C THR A 133 2.03 15.84 13.05
N GLY A 134 1.73 14.99 12.06
CA GLY A 134 1.08 13.69 12.26
C GLY A 134 -0.38 13.78 12.71
N ALA A 135 -0.93 14.98 12.83
CA ALA A 135 -2.31 15.19 13.27
C ALA A 135 -3.30 14.65 12.23
N ASN A 136 -4.39 14.03 12.69
CA ASN A 136 -5.47 13.56 11.83
C ASN A 136 -6.06 14.74 11.04
N ALA A 137 -6.10 14.59 9.72
CA ALA A 137 -6.59 15.58 8.77
C ALA A 137 -7.77 15.07 7.92
N GLY A 138 -8.30 13.86 8.18
CA GLY A 138 -9.34 13.23 7.39
C GLY A 138 -10.57 14.12 7.22
N GLY A 139 -11.14 14.62 8.32
CA GLY A 139 -12.34 15.44 8.27
C GLY A 139 -12.16 16.77 7.51
N ILE A 140 -10.99 17.40 7.59
CA ILE A 140 -10.75 18.65 6.85
C ILE A 140 -10.45 18.39 5.37
N PHE A 141 -9.73 17.31 5.06
CA PHE A 141 -9.32 16.93 3.72
C PHE A 141 -10.52 16.47 2.89
N LEU A 142 -11.39 15.62 3.45
CA LEU A 142 -12.58 15.10 2.77
C LEU A 142 -13.57 16.18 2.33
N ARG A 143 -13.53 17.39 2.91
CA ARG A 143 -14.35 18.52 2.44
C ARG A 143 -13.95 19.07 1.06
N LYS A 144 -12.79 18.64 0.55
CA LYS A 144 -12.22 19.02 -0.75
C LYS A 144 -12.29 17.87 -1.77
N VAL A 145 -12.92 16.76 -1.38
CA VAL A 145 -13.00 15.53 -2.15
C VAL A 145 -14.38 15.45 -2.78
N ALA A 146 -14.41 15.35 -4.11
CA ALA A 146 -15.63 15.18 -4.88
C ALA A 146 -16.20 13.76 -4.75
N SER A 147 -15.33 12.74 -4.81
CA SER A 147 -15.71 11.34 -4.65
C SER A 147 -14.54 10.44 -4.28
N VAL A 148 -14.83 9.34 -3.59
CA VAL A 148 -13.90 8.24 -3.34
C VAL A 148 -14.53 6.95 -3.82
N THR A 149 -13.81 6.19 -4.64
CA THR A 149 -14.20 4.85 -5.07
C THR A 149 -13.07 3.87 -4.79
N ALA A 150 -13.41 2.60 -4.61
CA ALA A 150 -12.45 1.53 -4.44
C ALA A 150 -12.91 0.32 -5.25
N GLU A 151 -12.01 -0.27 -6.02
CA GLU A 151 -12.29 -1.46 -6.82
C GLU A 151 -11.06 -2.35 -6.90
N PHE A 152 -11.28 -3.65 -7.04
CA PHE A 152 -10.24 -4.61 -7.37
C PHE A 152 -10.19 -4.83 -8.88
N ASP A 153 -8.98 -5.00 -9.39
CA ASP A 153 -8.76 -5.62 -10.70
C ASP A 153 -9.35 -7.04 -10.71
N THR A 154 -9.48 -7.62 -11.91
CA THR A 154 -9.89 -9.02 -12.05
C THR A 154 -8.94 -9.92 -11.23
N PRO A 155 -9.46 -10.72 -10.29
CA PRO A 155 -8.62 -11.68 -9.56
C PRO A 155 -7.96 -12.68 -10.50
N ASP A 156 -6.80 -13.21 -10.09
CA ASP A 156 -6.06 -14.21 -10.85
C ASP A 156 -6.91 -15.47 -11.16
N ASP A 157 -7.69 -15.93 -10.17
CA ASP A 157 -8.72 -16.95 -10.38
C ASP A 157 -10.11 -16.30 -10.45
N PRO A 158 -10.80 -16.32 -11.62
CA PRO A 158 -12.12 -15.73 -11.78
C PRO A 158 -13.24 -16.50 -11.07
N SER A 159 -12.95 -17.67 -10.51
CA SER A 159 -13.91 -18.44 -9.71
C SER A 159 -14.02 -17.94 -8.27
N GLY A 160 -13.02 -17.20 -7.79
CA GLY A 160 -13.08 -16.45 -6.52
C GLY A 160 -13.46 -15.00 -6.77
N TYR A 161 -14.12 -14.38 -5.78
CA TYR A 161 -14.37 -12.94 -5.79
C TYR A 161 -13.53 -12.25 -4.72
N ILE A 162 -13.11 -11.02 -5.03
CA ILE A 162 -12.53 -10.07 -4.09
C ILE A 162 -13.21 -8.73 -4.39
N ALA A 163 -13.80 -8.10 -3.38
CA ALA A 163 -14.55 -6.87 -3.56
C ALA A 163 -14.40 -5.93 -2.37
N TYR A 164 -14.37 -4.63 -2.66
CA TYR A 164 -14.53 -3.58 -1.66
C TYR A 164 -16.00 -3.22 -1.52
N ASP A 165 -16.46 -3.00 -0.29
CA ASP A 165 -17.62 -2.15 -0.05
C ASP A 165 -17.30 -0.70 -0.43
N PRO A 166 -18.31 0.12 -0.79
CA PRO A 166 -18.10 1.55 -1.03
C PRO A 166 -17.41 2.21 0.19
N PRO A 167 -16.29 2.93 0.00
CA PRO A 167 -15.61 3.62 1.10
C PRO A 167 -16.54 4.59 1.82
N ALA A 168 -16.65 4.42 3.14
CA ALA A 168 -17.52 5.24 3.99
C ALA A 168 -16.91 5.45 5.38
N TYR A 169 -17.37 6.46 6.11
CA TYR A 169 -17.01 6.58 7.52
C TYR A 169 -17.64 5.44 8.32
N ASP A 170 -16.87 4.84 9.23
CA ASP A 170 -17.34 3.78 10.12
C ASP A 170 -16.77 3.95 11.54
N ASP A 171 -17.62 3.82 12.56
CA ASP A 171 -17.25 3.94 13.97
C ASP A 171 -16.29 2.83 14.44
N TYR A 172 -16.14 1.75 13.66
CA TYR A 172 -15.14 0.71 13.88
C TYR A 172 -13.71 1.30 13.90
N ALA A 173 -13.39 2.19 12.96
CA ALA A 173 -12.08 2.84 12.84
C ALA A 173 -12.24 4.37 12.86
N PRO A 174 -12.52 4.97 14.04
CA PRO A 174 -12.89 6.38 14.13
C PRO A 174 -11.74 7.34 13.77
N ASP A 175 -10.50 6.87 13.80
CA ASP A 175 -9.32 7.62 13.39
C ASP A 175 -9.06 7.55 11.87
N ALA A 176 -9.72 6.65 11.15
CA ALA A 176 -9.66 6.59 9.69
C ALA A 176 -10.55 7.68 9.08
N ALA A 177 -10.13 8.23 7.94
CA ALA A 177 -10.96 9.16 7.18
C ALA A 177 -12.15 8.42 6.55
N LEU A 178 -11.88 7.25 5.96
CA LEU A 178 -12.86 6.33 5.41
C LEU A 178 -12.40 4.89 5.66
N THR A 179 -13.34 3.96 5.67
CA THR A 179 -13.13 2.52 5.76
C THR A 179 -13.91 1.84 4.64
N SER A 180 -13.32 0.79 4.06
CA SER A 180 -14.04 -0.15 3.21
C SER A 180 -13.84 -1.54 3.78
N PHE A 181 -14.92 -2.29 3.89
CA PHE A 181 -14.84 -3.71 4.22
C PHE A 181 -14.58 -4.48 2.92
N THR A 182 -13.46 -5.19 2.90
CA THR A 182 -13.07 -6.08 1.82
C THR A 182 -13.70 -7.44 2.08
N HIS A 183 -14.47 -7.93 1.11
CA HIS A 183 -15.08 -9.25 1.11
C HIS A 183 -14.36 -10.13 0.11
N PHE A 184 -14.08 -11.38 0.50
CA PHE A 184 -13.44 -12.34 -0.39
C PHE A 184 -13.86 -13.77 -0.07
N LEU A 185 -13.81 -14.61 -1.10
CA LEU A 185 -14.01 -16.06 -0.97
C LEU A 185 -12.66 -16.73 -0.67
N GLY A 186 -12.64 -17.69 0.26
CA GLY A 186 -11.49 -18.51 0.58
C GLY A 186 -11.08 -19.41 -0.58
N ARG A 187 -10.29 -18.86 -1.49
CA ARG A 187 -9.63 -19.53 -2.60
C ARG A 187 -8.27 -18.89 -2.81
N GLU A 188 -7.28 -19.71 -3.16
CA GLU A 188 -5.95 -19.23 -3.51
C GLU A 188 -6.07 -18.18 -4.63
N ASN A 189 -5.75 -16.92 -4.33
CA ASN A 189 -6.00 -15.82 -5.26
C ASN A 189 -5.15 -14.59 -4.95
N SER A 190 -4.96 -13.74 -5.96
CA SER A 190 -4.34 -12.43 -5.80
C SER A 190 -5.07 -11.40 -6.65
N ALA A 191 -5.26 -10.20 -6.12
CA ALA A 191 -5.82 -9.08 -6.86
C ALA A 191 -5.26 -7.75 -6.36
N ARG A 192 -5.07 -6.80 -7.28
CA ARG A 192 -4.71 -5.42 -6.95
C ARG A 192 -5.96 -4.57 -6.80
N GLY A 193 -6.12 -3.98 -5.63
CA GLY A 193 -7.12 -2.97 -5.33
C GLY A 193 -6.60 -1.57 -5.63
N THR A 194 -7.46 -0.72 -6.17
CA THR A 194 -7.19 0.71 -6.42
C THR A 194 -8.26 1.55 -5.75
N TRP A 195 -7.84 2.43 -4.84
CA TRP A 195 -8.66 3.50 -4.32
C TRP A 195 -8.42 4.77 -5.14
N THR A 196 -9.48 5.31 -5.72
CA THR A 196 -9.47 6.54 -6.52
C THR A 196 -10.15 7.66 -5.74
N ILE A 197 -9.37 8.66 -5.34
CA ILE A 197 -9.85 9.86 -4.66
C ILE A 197 -9.85 10.99 -5.69
N THR A 198 -11.02 11.45 -6.08
CA THR A 198 -11.18 12.59 -7.00
C THR A 198 -11.43 13.85 -6.19
N MET A 199 -10.54 14.83 -6.33
CA MET A 199 -10.60 16.12 -5.63
C MET A 199 -11.51 17.11 -6.36
N ASP A 200 -12.07 18.10 -5.65
CA ASP A 200 -12.92 19.14 -6.24
C ASP A 200 -12.18 20.03 -7.25
N ASN A 201 -10.87 20.18 -7.09
CA ASN A 201 -10.01 20.91 -8.03
C ASN A 201 -9.69 20.09 -9.31
N GLY A 202 -10.14 18.83 -9.37
CA GLY A 202 -9.92 17.90 -10.46
C GLY A 202 -8.72 16.97 -10.30
N ASP A 203 -7.86 17.17 -9.30
CA ASP A 203 -6.76 16.26 -9.02
C ASP A 203 -7.31 14.86 -8.71
N VAL A 204 -6.53 13.83 -9.07
CA VAL A 204 -6.88 12.43 -8.79
C VAL A 204 -5.72 11.81 -8.02
N ILE A 205 -6.04 11.16 -6.91
CA ILE A 205 -5.08 10.43 -6.09
C ILE A 205 -5.42 8.94 -6.19
N LEU A 206 -4.43 8.14 -6.58
CA LEU A 206 -4.53 6.69 -6.76
C LEU A 206 -3.66 6.00 -5.70
N LEU A 207 -4.30 5.20 -4.85
CA LEU A 207 -3.64 4.35 -3.86
C LEU A 207 -3.87 2.90 -4.24
N HIS A 208 -2.81 2.12 -4.24
CA HIS A 208 -2.85 0.72 -4.63
C HIS A 208 -2.53 -0.20 -3.45
N GLN A 209 -3.25 -1.31 -3.37
CA GLN A 209 -3.04 -2.35 -2.37
C GLN A 209 -3.28 -3.72 -2.99
N THR A 210 -2.33 -4.64 -2.88
CA THR A 210 -2.51 -6.03 -3.32
C THR A 210 -3.05 -6.86 -2.17
N LEU A 211 -4.10 -7.64 -2.44
CA LEU A 211 -4.57 -8.69 -1.54
C LEU A 211 -4.11 -10.05 -2.08
N ASN A 212 -3.47 -10.85 -1.23
CA ASN A 212 -3.24 -12.27 -1.43
C ASN A 212 -4.16 -13.05 -0.47
N VAL A 213 -4.77 -14.11 -0.99
CA VAL A 213 -5.58 -15.04 -0.21
C VAL A 213 -4.87 -16.38 -0.27
N ASP A 214 -4.38 -16.83 0.89
CA ASP A 214 -3.73 -18.11 1.06
C ASP A 214 -4.74 -19.07 1.71
N LEU A 215 -4.81 -20.32 1.24
CA LEU A 215 -5.70 -21.31 1.86
C LEU A 215 -5.13 -21.88 3.16
N ILE A 216 -6.01 -22.05 4.15
CA ILE A 216 -5.73 -22.87 5.33
C ILE A 216 -5.87 -24.33 4.91
N GLU A 217 -4.77 -25.08 4.89
CA GLU A 217 -4.82 -26.51 4.62
C GLU A 217 -5.15 -27.29 5.90
N THR A 218 -5.85 -28.42 5.75
CA THR A 218 -5.98 -29.40 6.83
C THR A 218 -5.06 -30.56 6.52
N VAL A 219 -4.08 -30.79 7.39
CA VAL A 219 -3.12 -31.87 7.31
C VAL A 219 -3.51 -32.94 8.32
N ASP A 220 -4.07 -34.04 7.82
CA ASP A 220 -4.32 -35.24 8.61
C ASP A 220 -3.13 -36.19 8.51
N ILE A 221 -2.58 -36.59 9.65
CA ILE A 221 -1.49 -37.56 9.74
C ILE A 221 -2.00 -38.79 10.49
N TYR A 222 -1.95 -39.94 9.83
CA TYR A 222 -2.39 -41.22 10.37
C TYR A 222 -1.21 -42.09 10.81
N PRO A 223 -1.44 -43.16 11.59
CA PRO A 223 -0.38 -44.06 12.04
C PRO A 223 0.39 -44.73 10.89
N GLU A 224 -0.23 -44.87 9.72
CA GLU A 224 0.42 -45.34 8.49
C GLU A 224 1.38 -44.34 7.84
N ASP A 225 1.24 -43.05 8.13
CA ASP A 225 2.02 -41.97 7.48
C ASP A 225 3.29 -41.64 8.25
N ALA A 226 3.27 -41.74 9.58
CA ALA A 226 4.38 -41.37 10.45
C ALA A 226 4.47 -42.26 11.70
N PRO A 227 5.70 -42.54 12.20
CA PRO A 227 5.87 -43.26 13.46
C PRO A 227 5.22 -42.51 14.63
N MET A 228 4.34 -43.21 15.35
CA MET A 228 3.67 -42.70 16.54
C MET A 228 3.25 -43.82 17.50
N ASP A 229 3.87 -45.00 17.42
CA ASP A 229 3.54 -46.15 18.28
C ASP A 229 4.14 -46.05 19.70
N THR A 230 5.01 -45.07 19.94
CA THR A 230 5.64 -44.82 21.25
C THR A 230 5.54 -43.35 21.63
N ILE A 231 5.73 -43.02 22.91
CA ILE A 231 5.69 -41.62 23.35
C ILE A 231 6.86 -40.83 22.77
N GLU A 232 8.02 -41.48 22.60
CA GLU A 232 9.20 -40.89 21.98
C GLU A 232 8.98 -40.58 20.50
N ASP A 233 8.34 -41.50 19.75
CA ASP A 233 8.01 -41.28 18.35
C ASP A 233 6.99 -40.15 18.20
N LEU A 234 5.92 -40.17 19.01
CA LEU A 234 4.89 -39.13 18.99
C LEU A 234 5.44 -37.76 19.38
N GLN A 235 6.31 -37.68 20.40
CA GLN A 235 6.97 -36.42 20.78
C GLN A 235 7.86 -35.91 19.63
N THR A 236 8.63 -36.79 19.00
CA THR A 236 9.47 -36.43 17.85
C THR A 236 8.63 -35.91 16.68
N LEU A 237 7.50 -36.55 16.39
CA LEU A 237 6.57 -36.10 15.36
C LEU A 237 6.03 -34.71 15.68
N VAL A 238 5.47 -34.52 16.88
CA VAL A 238 4.94 -33.21 17.35
C VAL A 238 5.98 -32.10 17.26
N ASP A 239 7.22 -32.37 17.68
CA ASP A 239 8.32 -31.39 17.64
C ASP A 239 8.71 -31.03 16.21
N SER A 240 8.51 -31.94 15.24
CA SER A 240 8.90 -31.76 13.84
C SER A 240 7.86 -31.06 12.96
N ILE A 241 6.61 -30.98 13.42
CA ILE A 241 5.47 -30.45 12.62
C ILE A 241 5.60 -28.94 12.37
N GLU A 242 6.17 -28.18 13.31
CA GLU A 242 6.40 -26.72 13.15
C GLU A 242 7.25 -26.39 11.92
N ASP A 243 8.21 -27.26 11.57
CA ASP A 243 9.11 -27.03 10.43
C ASP A 243 8.57 -27.58 9.10
N GLN A 244 7.45 -28.32 9.11
CA GLN A 244 6.95 -29.07 7.94
C GLN A 244 5.68 -28.52 7.33
N VAL A 245 4.85 -27.85 8.13
CA VAL A 245 3.50 -27.43 7.76
C VAL A 245 3.36 -25.93 7.97
N GLY A 246 2.58 -25.24 7.13
CA GLY A 246 2.38 -23.80 7.23
C GLY A 246 1.81 -23.39 8.59
N ASP A 247 2.19 -22.19 9.05
CA ASP A 247 1.84 -21.66 10.39
C ASP A 247 0.33 -21.57 10.65
N HIS A 248 -0.47 -21.44 9.59
CA HIS A 248 -1.92 -21.26 9.66
C HIS A 248 -2.72 -22.53 9.36
N ASP A 249 -2.08 -23.58 8.87
CA ASP A 249 -2.74 -24.84 8.54
C ASP A 249 -3.27 -25.51 9.81
N VAL A 250 -4.31 -26.33 9.69
CA VAL A 250 -4.80 -27.18 10.77
C VAL A 250 -4.09 -28.51 10.69
N VAL A 251 -3.45 -28.95 11.77
CA VAL A 251 -2.82 -30.29 11.83
C VAL A 251 -3.61 -31.19 12.77
N ASN A 252 -4.05 -32.33 12.24
CA ASN A 252 -4.76 -33.37 12.97
C ASN A 252 -3.89 -34.63 13.01
N LEU A 253 -3.53 -35.07 14.22
CA LEU A 253 -2.87 -36.36 14.45
C LEU A 253 -3.91 -37.40 14.85
N HIS A 254 -4.08 -38.42 14.03
CA HIS A 254 -4.92 -39.58 14.34
C HIS A 254 -4.05 -40.65 15.01
N LEU A 255 -4.19 -40.78 16.33
CA LEU A 255 -3.34 -41.63 17.15
C LEU A 255 -3.80 -43.10 17.09
N PRO A 256 -2.87 -44.07 17.07
CA PRO A 256 -3.20 -45.48 17.13
C PRO A 256 -3.75 -45.86 18.53
N ALA A 257 -4.37 -47.04 18.59
CA ALA A 257 -4.86 -47.62 19.84
C ALA A 257 -3.72 -48.17 20.71
N VAL A 258 -2.96 -47.26 21.32
CA VAL A 258 -1.75 -47.55 22.11
C VAL A 258 -1.86 -46.93 23.51
N THR A 259 -1.20 -47.56 24.48
CA THR A 259 -0.93 -46.96 25.80
C THR A 259 0.44 -46.30 25.78
N TYR A 260 0.47 -44.97 25.76
CA TYR A 260 1.67 -44.16 25.82
C TYR A 260 2.19 -44.04 27.25
N GLU A 261 3.38 -44.60 27.49
CA GLU A 261 4.06 -44.55 28.78
C GLU A 261 4.94 -43.31 28.89
N GLY A 262 4.37 -42.18 29.34
CA GLY A 262 5.10 -40.93 29.46
C GLY A 262 4.22 -39.71 29.23
N GLY A 263 4.82 -38.52 29.31
CA GLY A 263 4.14 -37.26 29.02
C GLY A 263 4.38 -36.81 27.58
N LEU A 264 3.40 -36.11 27.01
CA LEU A 264 3.50 -35.44 25.73
C LEU A 264 3.53 -33.92 25.96
N SER A 265 4.42 -33.21 25.27
CA SER A 265 4.52 -31.76 25.35
C SER A 265 4.35 -31.13 23.97
N ILE A 266 3.27 -30.38 23.79
CA ILE A 266 2.98 -29.62 22.57
C ILE A 266 3.38 -28.17 22.83
N THR A 267 4.60 -27.80 22.43
CA THR A 267 5.16 -26.46 22.68
C THR A 267 5.46 -25.64 21.43
N GLY A 268 5.56 -26.28 20.26
CA GLY A 268 5.76 -25.58 18.99
C GLY A 268 4.47 -24.92 18.51
N ARG A 269 3.93 -25.41 17.40
CA ARG A 269 2.63 -25.01 16.89
C ARG A 269 1.47 -25.83 17.47
N PRO A 270 0.22 -25.34 17.39
CA PRO A 270 -0.96 -26.11 17.75
C PRO A 270 -1.11 -27.36 16.89
N VAL A 271 -1.50 -28.47 17.53
CA VAL A 271 -1.76 -29.76 16.92
C VAL A 271 -2.98 -30.40 17.60
N ASN A 272 -3.96 -30.81 16.80
CA ASN A 272 -5.12 -31.54 17.30
C ASN A 272 -4.79 -33.02 17.44
N LEU A 273 -5.22 -33.64 18.54
CA LEU A 273 -5.05 -35.08 18.77
C LEU A 273 -6.41 -35.77 18.69
N TYR A 274 -6.51 -36.77 17.84
CA TYR A 274 -7.65 -37.65 17.68
C TYR A 274 -7.26 -39.05 18.14
N GLY A 275 -7.75 -39.47 19.30
CA GLY A 275 -7.55 -40.82 19.80
C GLY A 275 -8.36 -41.86 19.04
N ASN A 276 -7.90 -43.10 19.10
CA ASN A 276 -8.66 -44.24 18.61
C ASN A 276 -9.67 -44.70 19.67
N THR A 277 -10.93 -44.87 19.26
CA THR A 277 -12.01 -45.50 20.05
C THR A 277 -12.65 -46.70 19.35
N GLU A 278 -12.15 -47.08 18.18
CA GLU A 278 -12.69 -48.18 17.38
C GLU A 278 -12.07 -49.53 17.77
N GLY A 279 -12.91 -50.57 17.85
CA GLY A 279 -12.48 -51.93 18.20
C GLY A 279 -12.20 -52.14 19.69
N GLU A 280 -11.23 -53.00 20.03
CA GLU A 280 -10.86 -53.32 21.43
C GLU A 280 -9.75 -52.41 21.99
N GLY A 281 -9.25 -51.45 21.21
CA GLY A 281 -8.11 -50.62 21.58
C GLY A 281 -8.50 -49.16 21.78
N ARG A 282 -7.99 -48.52 22.83
CA ARG A 282 -8.14 -47.08 23.08
C ARG A 282 -6.78 -46.42 23.13
N THR A 283 -6.71 -45.16 22.70
CA THR A 283 -5.52 -44.33 22.94
C THR A 283 -5.49 -43.87 24.40
N VAL A 284 -4.45 -44.25 25.13
CA VAL A 284 -4.30 -43.96 26.57
C VAL A 284 -2.97 -43.27 26.81
N PHE A 285 -2.95 -42.20 27.60
CA PHE A 285 -1.73 -41.60 28.16
C PHE A 285 -1.64 -41.88 29.65
N THR A 286 -0.53 -42.44 30.11
CA THR A 286 -0.27 -42.67 31.55
C THR A 286 0.48 -41.50 32.22
N GLY A 287 1.01 -40.57 31.41
CA GLY A 287 1.62 -39.32 31.86
C GLY A 287 0.81 -38.07 31.48
N SER A 288 1.38 -36.89 31.73
CA SER A 288 0.71 -35.62 31.43
C SER A 288 0.78 -35.27 29.95
N VAL A 289 -0.33 -34.85 29.37
CA VAL A 289 -0.35 -34.13 28.08
C VAL A 289 -0.35 -32.63 28.37
N GLN A 290 0.70 -31.93 27.99
CA GLN A 290 0.87 -30.49 28.18
C GLN A 290 0.72 -29.77 26.84
N VAL A 291 -0.17 -28.78 26.81
CA VAL A 291 -0.43 -27.97 25.62
C VAL A 291 -0.05 -26.53 25.95
N ASN A 292 1.05 -26.07 25.37
CA ASN A 292 1.58 -24.72 25.55
C ASN A 292 2.29 -24.24 24.27
N PRO A 293 1.57 -24.16 23.13
CA PRO A 293 2.16 -23.74 21.87
C PRO A 293 2.65 -22.29 21.94
N LYS A 294 3.67 -21.96 21.14
CA LYS A 294 4.23 -20.60 21.03
C LYS A 294 3.21 -19.55 20.57
N ILE A 295 2.19 -19.97 19.82
CA ILE A 295 1.21 -19.07 19.20
C ILE A 295 0.06 -18.79 20.18
N ASN A 296 -0.12 -17.51 20.54
CA ASN A 296 -1.03 -17.05 21.61
C ASN A 296 -2.55 -17.17 21.31
N ASN A 297 -2.96 -17.70 20.16
CA ASN A 297 -4.37 -17.88 19.77
C ASN A 297 -4.68 -19.25 19.13
N GLY A 298 -3.77 -20.22 19.26
CA GLY A 298 -3.98 -21.56 18.73
C GLY A 298 -4.95 -22.38 19.57
N VAL A 299 -6.06 -22.82 19.00
CA VAL A 299 -6.94 -23.80 19.64
C VAL A 299 -6.37 -25.20 19.37
N ASN A 300 -6.27 -26.02 20.41
CA ASN A 300 -5.92 -27.43 20.27
C ASN A 300 -7.13 -28.24 20.69
N TYR A 301 -7.55 -29.17 19.84
CA TYR A 301 -8.60 -30.11 20.17
C TYR A 301 -8.00 -31.46 20.56
N LEU A 302 -8.48 -32.03 21.66
CA LEU A 302 -8.11 -33.34 22.16
C LEU A 302 -9.37 -34.20 22.21
N TYR A 303 -9.50 -35.13 21.26
CA TYR A 303 -10.66 -36.01 21.13
C TYR A 303 -10.28 -37.44 21.45
N ASP A 304 -11.20 -38.16 22.09
CA ASP A 304 -11.14 -39.62 22.18
C ASP A 304 -9.88 -40.20 22.87
N LEU A 305 -9.27 -39.42 23.76
CA LEU A 305 -8.12 -39.81 24.59
C LEU A 305 -8.54 -40.23 25.99
N ASP A 306 -7.93 -41.29 26.52
CA ASP A 306 -7.93 -41.58 27.95
C ASP A 306 -6.68 -40.99 28.61
N LEU A 307 -6.88 -40.12 29.60
CA LEU A 307 -5.79 -39.56 30.40
C LEU A 307 -5.81 -40.22 31.78
N TRP A 308 -4.83 -41.10 32.06
CA TRP A 308 -4.66 -41.74 33.35
C TRP A 308 -3.51 -41.11 34.11
N GLY A 309 -3.84 -40.27 35.10
CA GLY A 309 -2.85 -39.74 36.03
C GLY A 309 -2.49 -40.77 37.10
N ALA A 310 -1.20 -40.99 37.35
CA ALA A 310 -0.76 -41.57 38.61
C ALA A 310 -1.14 -40.60 39.75
N GLU A 311 -2.13 -40.97 40.57
CA GLU A 311 -2.48 -40.23 41.78
C GLU A 311 -1.27 -40.15 42.72
N THR A 312 -0.48 -39.09 42.63
CA THR A 312 0.34 -38.66 43.77
C THR A 312 -0.55 -37.79 44.64
N GLY A 313 -1.24 -38.46 45.57
CA GLY A 313 -2.26 -37.87 46.43
C GLY A 313 -1.82 -36.58 47.10
N TRP A 314 -2.46 -35.48 46.72
CA TRP A 314 -2.49 -34.25 47.50
C TRP A 314 -3.48 -34.48 48.64
N ALA A 315 -2.98 -35.02 49.75
CA ALA A 315 -3.70 -34.98 51.01
C ALA A 315 -3.93 -33.52 51.40
N SER A 316 -5.12 -33.01 51.11
CA SER A 316 -5.59 -31.76 51.70
C SER A 316 -5.59 -31.93 53.22
N PRO A 317 -4.95 -31.05 54.00
CA PRO A 317 -5.11 -31.11 55.45
C PRO A 317 -6.59 -30.85 55.78
N PRO A 318 -7.17 -31.58 56.75
CA PRO A 318 -8.59 -31.42 57.07
C PRO A 318 -8.88 -29.98 57.52
N PRO A 319 -10.07 -29.44 57.19
CA PRO A 319 -10.43 -28.09 57.58
C PRO A 319 -10.44 -27.98 59.11
N SER A 320 -9.68 -27.02 59.63
CA SER A 320 -9.71 -26.63 61.04
C SER A 320 -11.03 -25.94 61.37
N GLY A 321 -12.08 -26.74 61.57
CA GLY A 321 -13.33 -26.27 62.16
C GLY A 321 -13.16 -26.05 63.68
N PRO A 322 -13.73 -24.98 64.25
CA PRO A 322 -13.69 -24.74 65.69
C PRO A 322 -14.62 -25.74 66.40
N GLY A 323 -14.13 -26.31 67.51
CA GLY A 323 -14.89 -27.20 68.38
C GLY A 323 -16.09 -26.51 69.08
N PRO A 324 -16.98 -27.30 69.70
CA PRO A 324 -18.33 -26.87 70.06
C PRO A 324 -18.33 -25.94 71.28
N SER A 325 -18.99 -24.79 71.16
CA SER A 325 -19.32 -23.93 72.29
C SER A 325 -20.54 -24.50 73.01
N ALA A 326 -20.37 -24.79 74.30
CA ALA A 326 -21.41 -25.25 75.20
C ALA A 326 -22.44 -24.13 75.47
N ALA A 327 -23.72 -24.49 75.41
CA ALA A 327 -24.82 -23.63 75.83
C ALA A 327 -24.84 -23.44 77.36
N PRO A 328 -25.33 -22.28 77.84
CA PRO A 328 -26.10 -22.21 79.06
C PRO A 328 -27.57 -21.83 78.77
N SER A 329 -28.46 -22.49 79.51
CA SER A 329 -29.92 -22.30 79.55
C SER A 329 -30.30 -21.29 80.67
N PRO A 330 -31.58 -20.98 80.98
CA PRO A 330 -32.26 -19.73 80.59
C PRO A 330 -32.78 -18.88 81.78
N ALA A 331 -33.09 -17.60 81.53
CA ALA A 331 -34.01 -16.74 82.30
C ALA A 331 -34.17 -15.43 81.50
N GLY A 332 -35.29 -14.74 81.38
CA GLY A 332 -36.65 -14.78 81.91
C GLY A 332 -37.29 -13.47 81.40
N ALA A 333 -38.55 -13.52 80.95
CA ALA A 333 -39.35 -12.32 80.66
C ALA A 333 -39.91 -11.73 81.98
N PRO A 334 -40.70 -10.62 82.04
CA PRO A 334 -41.04 -9.57 81.07
C PRO A 334 -40.87 -8.17 81.79
N PRO A 335 -41.69 -7.08 81.66
CA PRO A 335 -42.95 -6.81 80.93
C PRO A 335 -42.79 -6.31 79.49
#